data_AF-A0A829ZDQ5-F1
#
_entry.id   AF-A0A829ZDQ5-F1
#
_cell.length_a   1.000
_cell.length_b   1.000
_cell.length_c   1.000
_cell.angle_alpha   90.00
_cell.angle_beta   90.00
_cell.angle_gamma   90.00
#
_symmetry.space_group_name_H-M   'P 1'
#
loop_
_entity.id
_entity.type
_entity.pdbx_description
1 polymer ?
#
loop_
_entity_poly.entity_id
_entity_poly.type
_entity_poly.pdbx_seq_one_letter_code
_entity_poly.pdbx_strand_id
1 'polypeptide(L)'
;MSAYMDRKLENLFVLKYLLELKSHDLEQKQIYRIQNRKIEQLMKRAYEIPVYRKKFEAVGAVPEDFHCKEDLIKFPVLTKSEIKEWITAELKKNPEKYQYYHVYTTSGSTGTPLKLCASPRENAYFAANWLRIAMENGVNPLLDQTMALKDPAIVAKGKDSFWQKLGILRRHKVSFLAEGEVIAEEINRVKPDFLYAHRTKLMQTVEYARRQNVKLHHPRAYASISETLTEPSIRLFRKYLGERLFTSFGSMETGACTFTRAGNIRKHIITNDTHVINIVDEKNQLAEQGRMLITNLFLHEFPIINYDIGDGAEITRRNGIEYLTNIRGRMNDWIVLEDGRKYDYHPFYAATEHIEEILSFRVIQNNYHEIELELVADPLRKVNKESLEKEITGKLEKVITDYHMVYHYIWKREIEADKTGKLRFIINRMKEGNS
;
A
#
# COMPACT_ATOMS: atom_id res chain seq x y z
N MET A 1 29.27 13.52 7.95
CA MET A 1 29.48 12.05 7.98
C MET A 1 29.26 11.53 6.56
N SER A 2 30.09 10.62 6.07
CA SER A 2 29.92 10.03 4.73
C SER A 2 28.75 9.03 4.72
N ALA A 3 28.11 8.83 3.56
CA ALA A 3 27.03 7.85 3.40
C ALA A 3 27.47 6.41 3.78
N TYR A 4 28.75 6.10 3.62
CA TYR A 4 29.35 4.85 4.11
C TYR A 4 29.24 4.69 5.63
N MET A 5 29.58 5.74 6.38
CA MET A 5 29.49 5.71 7.85
C MET A 5 28.03 5.61 8.29
N ASP A 6 27.15 6.37 7.62
CA ASP A 6 25.73 6.33 7.93
C ASP A 6 25.14 4.92 7.69
N ARG A 7 25.62 4.19 6.67
CA ARG A 7 25.25 2.80 6.40
C ARG A 7 25.65 1.84 7.53
N LYS A 8 26.81 2.06 8.16
CA LYS A 8 27.25 1.27 9.32
C LYS A 8 26.46 1.58 10.59
N LEU A 9 26.03 2.83 10.75
CA LEU A 9 25.29 3.31 11.91
C LEU A 9 23.77 3.25 11.74
N GLU A 10 23.26 2.60 10.69
CA GLU A 10 21.83 2.61 10.34
C GLU A 10 20.92 2.18 11.49
N ASN A 11 21.28 1.11 12.21
CA ASN A 11 20.51 0.66 13.37
C ASN A 11 20.42 1.71 14.49
N LEU A 12 21.47 2.52 14.69
CA LEU A 12 21.45 3.61 15.66
C LEU A 12 20.48 4.71 15.21
N PHE A 13 20.44 5.02 13.90
CA PHE A 13 19.44 5.94 13.37
C PHE A 13 18.02 5.40 13.48
N VAL A 14 17.80 4.09 13.30
CA VAL A 14 16.48 3.47 13.52
C VAL A 14 16.01 3.73 14.95
N LEU A 15 16.88 3.50 15.94
CA LEU A 15 16.54 3.75 17.34
C LEU A 15 16.29 5.24 17.61
N LYS A 16 17.15 6.12 17.09
CA LYS A 16 16.99 7.58 17.22
C LYS A 16 15.64 8.04 16.67
N TYR A 17 15.29 7.66 15.44
CA TYR A 17 14.04 8.06 14.81
C TYR A 17 12.84 7.38 15.45
N LEU A 18 12.97 6.16 15.96
CA LEU A 18 11.91 5.51 16.71
C LEU A 18 11.59 6.29 17.99
N LEU A 19 12.59 6.75 18.73
CA LEU A 19 12.39 7.60 19.92
C LEU A 19 11.73 8.94 19.56
N GLU A 20 12.17 9.58 18.48
CA GLU A 20 11.52 10.79 17.95
C GLU A 20 10.04 10.54 17.64
N LEU A 21 9.75 9.53 16.81
CA LEU A 21 8.38 9.22 16.37
C LEU A 21 7.47 8.75 17.52
N LYS A 22 8.03 8.11 18.57
CA LYS A 22 7.29 7.72 19.77
C LYS A 22 6.98 8.89 20.71
N SER A 23 7.68 10.01 20.58
CA SER A 23 7.37 11.23 21.32
C SER A 23 6.16 12.00 20.74
N HIS A 24 5.74 11.64 19.53
CA HIS A 24 4.59 12.25 18.87
C HIS A 24 3.31 11.47 19.17
N ASP A 25 2.23 12.19 19.49
CA ASP A 25 0.89 11.63 19.56
C ASP A 25 0.15 11.90 18.24
N LEU A 26 -0.12 10.84 17.48
CA LEU A 26 -0.75 10.89 16.15
C LEU A 26 -2.22 11.30 16.19
N GLU A 27 -2.87 11.16 17.35
CA GLU A 27 -4.30 11.44 17.53
C GLU A 27 -4.55 12.76 18.27
N GLN A 28 -3.54 13.64 18.30
CA GLN A 28 -3.59 14.96 18.91
C GLN A 28 -3.25 16.06 17.90
N LYS A 29 -3.94 17.22 17.99
CA LYS A 29 -3.85 18.29 16.97
C LYS A 29 -2.45 18.88 16.84
N GLN A 30 -1.63 18.77 17.89
CA GLN A 30 -0.25 19.20 17.93
C GLN A 30 0.59 18.52 16.84
N ILE A 31 0.19 17.34 16.35
CA ILE A 31 0.86 16.64 15.27
C ILE A 31 0.96 17.48 13.99
N TYR A 32 -0.04 18.31 13.71
CA TYR A 32 -0.06 19.17 12.52
C TYR A 32 0.98 20.28 12.57
N ARG A 33 1.41 20.71 13.78
CA ARG A 33 2.55 21.65 13.89
C ARG A 33 3.85 21.00 13.44
N ILE A 34 4.05 19.73 13.81
CA ILE A 34 5.21 18.94 13.40
C ILE A 34 5.14 18.67 11.89
N GLN A 35 3.97 18.30 11.39
CA GLN A 35 3.69 18.07 9.97
C GLN A 35 4.04 19.33 9.14
N ASN A 36 3.46 20.49 9.47
CA ASN A 36 3.70 21.73 8.74
C ASN A 36 5.17 22.15 8.75
N ARG A 37 5.88 22.01 9.88
CA ARG A 37 7.32 22.28 9.96
C ARG A 37 8.12 21.40 9.00
N LYS A 38 7.79 20.10 8.91
CA LYS A 38 8.48 19.17 8.01
C LYS A 38 8.14 19.44 6.55
N ILE A 39 6.90 19.81 6.24
CA ILE A 39 6.51 20.22 4.88
C ILE A 39 7.33 21.45 4.46
N GLU A 40 7.41 22.49 5.28
CA GLU A 40 8.18 23.69 4.95
C GLU A 40 9.65 23.37 4.60
N GLN A 41 10.29 22.51 5.41
CA GLN A 41 11.65 22.03 5.16
C GLN A 41 11.75 21.23 3.86
N LEU A 42 10.76 20.37 3.60
CA LEU A 42 10.69 19.57 2.38
C LEU A 42 10.52 20.45 1.13
N MET A 43 9.65 21.46 1.17
CA MET A 43 9.39 22.35 0.05
C MET A 43 10.62 23.18 -0.31
N LYS A 44 11.32 23.72 0.69
CA LYS A 44 12.62 24.41 0.50
C LYS A 44 13.64 23.49 -0.16
N ARG A 45 13.78 22.27 0.36
CA ARG A 45 14.68 21.27 -0.22
C ARG A 45 14.30 20.88 -1.65
N ALA A 46 13.01 20.69 -1.92
CA ALA A 46 12.53 20.35 -3.26
C ALA A 46 12.86 21.45 -4.27
N TYR A 47 12.74 22.73 -3.90
CA TYR A 47 13.05 23.85 -4.79
C TYR A 47 14.53 23.98 -5.16
N GLU A 48 15.43 23.36 -4.39
CA GLU A 48 16.85 23.23 -4.75
C GLU A 48 17.10 22.19 -5.86
N ILE A 49 16.15 21.27 -6.08
CA ILE A 49 16.26 20.17 -7.03
C ILE A 49 15.73 20.65 -8.40
N PRO A 50 16.54 20.60 -9.48
CA PRO A 50 16.16 21.18 -10.78
C PRO A 50 14.81 20.73 -11.34
N VAL A 51 14.46 19.45 -11.18
CA VAL A 51 13.18 18.88 -11.66
C VAL A 51 11.99 19.51 -10.93
N TYR A 52 12.10 19.69 -9.60
CA TYR A 52 11.06 20.30 -8.79
C TYR A 52 10.99 21.81 -8.99
N ARG A 53 12.13 22.50 -9.07
CA ARG A 53 12.18 23.93 -9.40
C ARG A 53 11.43 24.23 -10.69
N LYS A 54 11.76 23.53 -11.78
CA LYS A 54 11.10 23.67 -13.07
C LYS A 54 9.58 23.43 -12.97
N LYS A 55 9.17 22.43 -12.18
CA LYS A 55 7.76 22.10 -11.95
C LYS A 55 7.02 23.22 -11.20
N PHE A 56 7.63 23.76 -10.15
CA PHE A 56 7.03 24.79 -9.32
C PHE A 56 6.92 26.12 -10.10
N GLU A 57 8.00 26.50 -10.79
CA GLU A 57 8.02 27.68 -11.68
C GLU A 57 6.99 27.60 -12.80
N ALA A 58 6.74 26.41 -13.36
CA ALA A 58 5.75 26.21 -14.43
C ALA A 58 4.31 26.52 -14.01
N VAL A 59 3.99 26.47 -12.71
CA VAL A 59 2.69 26.86 -12.15
C VAL A 59 2.75 28.17 -11.38
N GLY A 60 3.88 28.88 -11.43
CA GLY A 60 4.09 30.13 -10.71
C GLY A 60 4.13 29.99 -9.18
N ALA A 61 4.41 28.78 -8.66
CA ALA A 61 4.45 28.52 -7.24
C ALA A 61 5.88 28.60 -6.69
N VAL A 62 6.02 29.11 -5.46
CA VAL A 62 7.27 29.12 -4.69
C VAL A 62 7.06 28.44 -3.33
N PRO A 63 8.11 27.95 -2.66
CA PRO A 63 7.98 27.30 -1.35
C PRO A 63 7.25 28.15 -0.30
N GLU A 64 7.34 29.48 -0.40
CA GLU A 64 6.69 30.44 0.49
C GLU A 64 5.17 30.49 0.34
N ASP A 65 4.59 29.98 -0.76
CA ASP A 65 3.13 29.91 -0.97
C ASP A 65 2.43 28.84 -0.11
N PHE A 66 3.23 28.03 0.60
CA PHE A 66 2.77 27.05 1.56
C PHE A 66 2.65 27.65 2.97
N HIS A 67 1.45 27.58 3.54
CA HIS A 67 1.17 27.98 4.92
C HIS A 67 0.54 26.85 5.74
N CYS A 68 -0.18 25.93 5.10
CA CYS A 68 -0.73 24.73 5.72
C CYS A 68 -0.80 23.56 4.73
N LYS A 69 -0.99 22.33 5.22
CA LYS A 69 -1.03 21.11 4.38
C LYS A 69 -2.02 21.20 3.21
N GLU A 70 -3.12 21.93 3.36
CA GLU A 70 -4.12 22.15 2.30
C GLU A 70 -3.51 22.88 1.11
N ASP A 71 -2.56 23.79 1.34
CA ASP A 71 -1.86 24.52 0.27
C ASP A 71 -1.00 23.61 -0.61
N LEU A 72 -0.71 22.37 -0.19
CA LEU A 72 -0.03 21.42 -1.06
C LEU A 72 -0.77 21.24 -2.39
N ILE A 73 -2.10 21.38 -2.45
CA ILE A 73 -2.84 21.29 -3.72
C ILE A 73 -2.48 22.36 -4.76
N LYS A 74 -1.83 23.46 -4.35
CA LYS A 74 -1.29 24.48 -5.26
C LYS A 74 -0.05 24.00 -6.02
N PHE A 75 0.62 22.97 -5.52
CA PHE A 75 1.84 22.42 -6.10
C PHE A 75 1.54 21.26 -7.05
N PRO A 76 2.32 21.08 -8.12
CA PRO A 76 2.03 20.12 -9.17
C PRO A 76 2.06 18.68 -8.65
N VAL A 77 1.16 17.85 -9.18
CA VAL A 77 1.11 16.41 -8.92
C VAL A 77 2.38 15.74 -9.44
N LEU A 78 2.88 14.75 -8.69
CA LEU A 78 3.97 13.88 -9.09
C LEU A 78 3.41 12.54 -9.55
N THR A 79 3.80 12.10 -10.74
CA THR A 79 3.36 10.83 -11.32
C THR A 79 4.44 9.75 -11.21
N LYS A 80 4.03 8.49 -11.37
CA LYS A 80 4.95 7.34 -11.31
C LYS A 80 6.01 7.36 -12.42
N SER A 81 5.65 7.79 -13.63
CA SER A 81 6.57 7.92 -14.77
C SER A 81 7.66 8.95 -14.48
N GLU A 82 7.29 10.10 -13.91
CA GLU A 82 8.24 11.16 -13.57
C GLU A 82 9.26 10.71 -12.52
N ILE A 83 8.82 10.02 -11.46
CA ILE A 83 9.74 9.44 -10.47
C ILE A 83 10.72 8.48 -11.15
N LYS A 84 10.20 7.60 -12.02
CA LYS A 84 11.00 6.59 -12.73
C LYS A 84 12.07 7.24 -13.59
N GLU A 85 11.70 8.22 -14.41
CA GLU A 85 12.61 8.94 -15.31
C GLU A 85 13.67 9.69 -14.52
N TRP A 86 13.25 10.47 -13.53
CA TRP A 86 14.15 11.30 -12.74
C TRP A 86 15.17 10.47 -11.95
N ILE A 87 14.71 9.50 -11.14
CA ILE A 87 15.61 8.70 -10.30
C ILE A 87 16.58 7.89 -11.17
N THR A 88 16.10 7.31 -12.28
CA THR A 88 16.97 6.53 -13.18
C THR A 88 18.06 7.40 -13.80
N ALA A 89 17.73 8.61 -14.26
CA ALA A 89 18.70 9.55 -14.81
C ALA A 89 19.74 9.97 -13.76
N GLU A 90 19.29 10.30 -12.55
CA GLU A 90 20.16 10.78 -11.47
C GLU A 90 21.13 9.70 -10.97
N LEU A 91 20.65 8.46 -10.80
CA LEU A 91 21.50 7.32 -10.43
C LEU A 91 22.55 7.01 -11.50
N LYS A 92 22.20 7.14 -12.79
CA LYS A 92 23.14 6.93 -13.90
C LYS A 92 24.18 8.04 -13.99
N LYS A 93 23.78 9.28 -13.73
CA LYS A 93 24.67 10.45 -13.78
C LYS A 93 25.68 10.47 -12.64
N ASN A 94 25.27 10.05 -11.44
CA ASN A 94 26.07 10.18 -10.21
C ASN A 94 26.23 8.85 -9.44
N PRO A 95 26.76 7.78 -10.04
CA PRO A 95 26.80 6.45 -9.43
C PRO A 95 27.60 6.41 -8.11
N GLU A 96 28.71 7.15 -8.01
CA GLU A 96 29.55 7.17 -6.81
C GLU A 96 28.87 7.84 -5.61
N LYS A 97 28.05 8.87 -5.86
CA LYS A 97 27.27 9.57 -4.82
C LYS A 97 26.30 8.61 -4.12
N TYR A 98 25.68 7.71 -4.89
CA TYR A 98 24.61 6.83 -4.43
C TYR A 98 25.08 5.40 -4.11
N GLN A 99 26.39 5.11 -4.17
CA GLN A 99 26.92 3.74 -3.99
C GLN A 99 26.54 3.06 -2.66
N TYR A 100 26.32 3.85 -1.59
CA TYR A 100 25.94 3.34 -0.27
C TYR A 100 24.45 3.55 0.07
N TYR A 101 23.68 4.10 -0.86
CA TYR A 101 22.24 4.28 -0.72
C TYR A 101 21.53 2.95 -0.93
N HIS A 102 20.32 2.84 -0.39
CA HIS A 102 19.43 1.72 -0.68
C HIS A 102 18.68 2.00 -1.98
N VAL A 103 18.86 1.12 -2.96
CA VAL A 103 18.09 1.16 -4.20
C VAL A 103 17.09 0.02 -4.19
N TYR A 104 15.81 0.36 -4.21
CA TYR A 104 14.70 -0.59 -4.32
C TYR A 104 14.16 -0.58 -5.74
N THR A 105 13.77 -1.76 -6.21
CA THR A 105 13.21 -1.93 -7.56
C THR A 105 11.81 -2.48 -7.40
N THR A 106 10.82 -1.83 -8.03
CA THR A 106 9.46 -2.36 -8.09
C THR A 106 9.32 -3.28 -9.31
N SER A 107 8.54 -4.36 -9.19
CA SER A 107 8.24 -5.29 -10.27
C SER A 107 7.28 -4.66 -11.30
N GLY A 108 7.79 -3.74 -12.12
CA GLY A 108 7.01 -3.11 -13.21
C GLY A 108 6.98 -3.96 -14.48
N SER A 109 5.82 -4.04 -15.14
CA SER A 109 5.58 -4.77 -16.40
C SER A 109 6.04 -4.04 -17.67
N THR A 110 6.43 -2.77 -17.60
CA THR A 110 6.67 -1.89 -18.76
C THR A 110 8.14 -1.84 -19.21
N GLY A 111 8.87 -2.94 -19.10
CA GLY A 111 10.24 -3.09 -19.63
C GLY A 111 11.35 -2.38 -18.86
N THR A 112 11.05 -1.36 -18.04
CA THR A 112 12.01 -0.78 -17.09
C THR A 112 11.35 -0.61 -15.71
N PRO A 113 11.84 -1.30 -14.68
CA PRO A 113 11.24 -1.22 -13.35
C PRO A 113 11.49 0.16 -12.72
N LEU A 114 10.50 0.67 -11.97
CA LEU A 114 10.70 1.90 -11.19
C LEU A 114 11.71 1.61 -10.08
N LYS A 115 12.76 2.44 -10.03
CA LYS A 115 13.75 2.46 -8.96
C LYS A 115 13.40 3.54 -7.95
N LEU A 116 13.60 3.23 -6.69
CA LEU A 116 13.59 4.18 -5.58
C LEU A 116 14.96 4.18 -4.95
N CYS A 117 15.40 5.34 -4.47
CA CYS A 117 16.68 5.51 -3.84
C CYS A 117 16.50 6.25 -2.52
N ALA A 118 17.03 5.67 -1.44
CA ALA A 118 16.98 6.26 -0.11
C ALA A 118 18.37 6.19 0.53
N SER A 119 18.79 7.29 1.15
CA SER A 119 19.98 7.32 2.00
C SER A 119 19.83 6.34 3.16
N PRO A 120 20.93 5.91 3.81
CA PRO A 120 20.85 5.07 5.00
C PRO A 120 19.99 5.68 6.12
N ARG A 121 19.98 7.00 6.25
CA ARG A 121 19.15 7.73 7.22
C ARG A 121 17.67 7.65 6.87
N GLU A 122 17.31 7.86 5.61
CA GLU A 122 15.92 7.73 5.14
C GLU A 122 15.43 6.28 5.27
N ASN A 123 16.29 5.29 4.97
CA ASN A 123 15.95 3.89 5.19
C ASN A 123 15.74 3.55 6.67
N ALA A 124 16.59 4.09 7.55
CA ALA A 124 16.38 3.96 8.98
C ALA A 124 15.04 4.58 9.43
N TYR A 125 14.62 5.69 8.80
CA TYR A 125 13.34 6.33 9.07
C TYR A 125 12.14 5.46 8.65
N PHE A 126 12.20 4.82 7.47
CA PHE A 126 11.20 3.81 7.06
C PHE A 126 11.07 2.68 8.09
N ALA A 127 12.21 2.12 8.51
CA ALA A 127 12.24 1.04 9.49
C ALA A 127 11.71 1.49 10.86
N ALA A 128 12.05 2.70 11.31
CA ALA A 128 11.56 3.28 12.55
C ALA A 128 10.04 3.49 12.53
N ASN A 129 9.49 4.02 11.43
CA ASN A 129 8.05 4.22 11.29
C ASN A 129 7.28 2.89 11.29
N TRP A 130 7.80 1.85 10.60
CA TRP A 130 7.21 0.51 10.64
C TRP A 130 7.26 -0.11 12.05
N LEU A 131 8.38 0.05 12.76
CA LEU A 131 8.51 -0.39 14.15
C LEU A 131 7.52 0.34 15.07
N ARG A 132 7.34 1.65 14.92
CA ARG A 132 6.31 2.39 15.63
C ARG A 132 4.93 1.79 15.38
N ILE A 133 4.55 1.57 14.13
CA ILE A 133 3.24 1.00 13.78
C ILE A 133 3.03 -0.37 14.45
N ALA A 134 4.05 -1.22 14.45
CA ALA A 134 3.99 -2.49 15.17
C ALA A 134 3.82 -2.28 16.69
N MET A 135 4.54 -1.33 17.28
CA MET A 135 4.43 -0.98 18.70
C MET A 135 3.06 -0.42 19.09
N GLU A 136 2.46 0.44 18.27
CA GLU A 136 1.08 0.94 18.44
C GLU A 136 0.05 -0.21 18.41
N ASN A 137 0.42 -1.34 17.80
CA ASN A 137 -0.38 -2.57 17.76
C ASN A 137 0.01 -3.60 18.83
N GLY A 138 0.82 -3.19 19.80
CA GLY A 138 1.21 -3.99 20.96
C GLY A 138 2.36 -4.95 20.71
N VAL A 139 3.24 -4.68 19.74
CA VAL A 139 4.49 -5.42 19.53
C VAL A 139 5.61 -4.76 20.36
N ASN A 140 6.36 -5.55 21.11
CA ASN A 140 7.53 -5.11 21.86
C ASN A 140 8.81 -5.55 21.11
N PRO A 141 9.52 -4.66 20.40
CA PRO A 141 10.68 -5.04 19.60
C PRO A 141 11.88 -5.56 20.43
N LEU A 142 11.88 -5.38 21.74
CA LEU A 142 12.93 -5.89 22.63
C LEU A 142 12.68 -7.33 23.08
N LEU A 143 11.42 -7.76 23.12
CA LEU A 143 11.02 -9.05 23.66
C LEU A 143 10.38 -9.96 22.62
N ASP A 144 9.77 -9.41 21.59
CA ASP A 144 8.99 -10.18 20.63
C ASP A 144 9.84 -10.73 19.51
N GLN A 145 9.40 -11.86 18.98
CA GLN A 145 9.89 -12.42 17.73
C GLN A 145 8.95 -12.08 16.58
N THR A 146 9.48 -11.38 15.58
CA THR A 146 8.75 -11.06 14.36
C THR A 146 9.02 -12.11 13.28
N MET A 147 7.98 -12.61 12.62
CA MET A 147 8.08 -13.36 11.37
C MET A 147 7.68 -12.47 10.20
N ALA A 148 8.56 -12.39 9.20
CA ALA A 148 8.37 -11.55 8.02
C ALA A 148 8.68 -12.30 6.74
N LEU A 149 7.86 -12.08 5.71
CA LEU A 149 8.11 -12.59 4.37
C LEU A 149 9.05 -11.63 3.62
N LYS A 150 10.14 -12.15 3.08
CA LYS A 150 11.23 -11.38 2.46
C LYS A 150 11.74 -12.05 1.19
N ASP A 151 12.48 -11.27 0.40
CA ASP A 151 13.10 -11.75 -0.83
C ASP A 151 14.03 -12.94 -0.56
N PRO A 152 13.97 -14.02 -1.38
CA PRO A 152 14.82 -15.19 -1.20
C PRO A 152 16.31 -14.86 -1.07
N ALA A 153 16.81 -13.86 -1.81
CA ALA A 153 18.20 -13.43 -1.72
C ALA A 153 18.51 -12.77 -0.36
N ILE A 154 17.54 -12.10 0.26
CA ILE A 154 17.66 -11.54 1.61
C ILE A 154 17.62 -12.64 2.67
N VAL A 155 16.79 -13.66 2.47
CA VAL A 155 16.70 -14.84 3.35
C VAL A 155 18.02 -15.64 3.29
N ALA A 156 18.51 -15.94 2.09
CA ALA A 156 19.74 -16.70 1.85
C ALA A 156 21.01 -16.02 2.38
N LYS A 157 21.07 -14.69 2.35
CA LYS A 157 22.19 -13.91 2.91
C LYS A 157 22.16 -13.79 4.45
N GLY A 158 21.12 -14.31 5.11
CA GLY A 158 20.81 -14.04 6.51
C GLY A 158 21.94 -14.36 7.48
N LYS A 159 22.53 -13.32 8.07
CA LYS A 159 23.20 -13.38 9.37
C LYS A 159 22.47 -12.43 10.31
N ASP A 160 22.21 -12.88 11.53
CA ASP A 160 21.65 -12.02 12.58
C ASP A 160 22.61 -10.86 12.87
N SER A 161 22.05 -9.66 12.97
CA SER A 161 22.80 -8.50 13.46
C SER A 161 23.22 -8.71 14.91
N PHE A 162 24.22 -7.95 15.38
CA PHE A 162 24.66 -7.99 16.77
C PHE A 162 23.49 -7.84 17.77
N TRP A 163 22.58 -6.90 17.52
CA TRP A 163 21.39 -6.67 18.35
C TRP A 163 20.42 -7.86 18.34
N GLN A 164 20.25 -8.51 17.19
CA GLN A 164 19.40 -9.70 17.06
C GLN A 164 19.94 -10.90 17.83
N LYS A 165 21.28 -11.06 17.87
CA LYS A 165 21.93 -12.08 18.70
C LYS A 165 21.74 -11.84 20.19
N LEU A 166 21.60 -10.58 20.61
CA LEU A 166 21.27 -10.21 21.99
C LEU A 166 19.76 -10.28 22.30
N GLY A 167 18.94 -10.74 21.34
CA GLY A 167 17.50 -10.88 21.52
C GLY A 167 16.67 -9.63 21.21
N ILE A 168 17.28 -8.56 20.69
CA ILE A 168 16.61 -7.32 20.32
C ILE A 168 16.28 -7.33 18.82
N LEU A 169 15.07 -6.93 18.43
CA LEU A 169 14.60 -6.90 17.05
C LEU A 169 14.66 -8.28 16.36
N ARG A 170 14.35 -9.35 17.12
CA ARG A 170 14.36 -10.73 16.63
C ARG A 170 13.46 -10.86 15.41
N ARG A 171 14.04 -11.35 14.30
CA ARG A 171 13.34 -11.50 13.02
C ARG A 171 13.63 -12.85 12.41
N HIS A 172 12.59 -13.66 12.32
CA HIS A 172 12.57 -14.83 11.48
C HIS A 172 12.10 -14.45 10.07
N LYS A 173 12.88 -14.81 9.06
CA LYS A 173 12.57 -14.45 7.66
C LYS A 173 12.20 -15.70 6.89
N VAL A 174 11.05 -15.65 6.23
CA VAL A 174 10.62 -16.68 5.27
C VAL A 174 10.58 -16.08 3.89
N SER A 175 10.85 -16.89 2.87
CA SER A 175 10.75 -16.44 1.49
C SER A 175 9.32 -15.99 1.18
N PHE A 176 9.15 -14.84 0.52
CA PHE A 176 7.82 -14.46 0.03
C PHE A 176 7.32 -15.39 -1.09
N LEU A 177 8.22 -16.15 -1.73
CA LEU A 177 7.88 -17.19 -2.71
C LEU A 177 7.45 -18.51 -2.06
N ALA A 178 7.54 -18.63 -0.74
CA ALA A 178 7.13 -19.85 -0.05
C ALA A 178 5.64 -20.14 -0.29
N GLU A 179 5.32 -21.43 -0.38
CA GLU A 179 3.96 -21.94 -0.44
C GLU A 179 3.25 -21.80 0.91
N GLY A 180 1.92 -21.83 0.90
CA GLY A 180 1.10 -21.70 2.12
C GLY A 180 1.42 -22.75 3.18
N GLU A 181 1.75 -23.98 2.77
CA GLU A 181 2.21 -25.08 3.63
C GLU A 181 3.46 -24.70 4.42
N VAL A 182 4.52 -24.29 3.72
CA VAL A 182 5.80 -23.91 4.34
C VAL A 182 5.60 -22.75 5.31
N ILE A 183 4.76 -21.77 4.96
CA ILE A 183 4.48 -20.65 5.87
C ILE A 183 3.73 -21.13 7.12
N ALA A 184 2.77 -22.05 6.99
CA ALA A 184 2.02 -22.62 8.10
C ALA A 184 2.92 -23.42 9.06
N GLU A 185 3.78 -24.27 8.52
CA GLU A 185 4.77 -25.03 9.29
C GLU A 185 5.71 -24.10 10.06
N GLU A 186 6.21 -23.06 9.40
CA GLU A 186 7.09 -22.08 10.01
C GLU A 186 6.39 -21.27 11.11
N ILE A 187 5.12 -20.88 10.94
CA ILE A 187 4.33 -20.24 12.00
C ILE A 187 4.27 -21.14 13.25
N ASN A 188 4.04 -22.44 13.07
CA ASN A 188 3.92 -23.39 14.17
C ASN A 188 5.26 -23.75 14.84
N ARG A 189 6.34 -23.80 14.05
CA ARG A 189 7.70 -24.08 14.51
C ARG A 189 8.28 -22.90 15.28
N VAL A 190 8.12 -21.69 14.73
CA VAL A 190 8.74 -20.46 15.21
C VAL A 190 7.91 -19.78 16.29
N LYS A 191 6.58 -19.95 16.26
CA LYS A 191 5.62 -19.34 17.18
C LYS A 191 5.83 -17.81 17.33
N PRO A 192 5.74 -17.05 16.23
CA PRO A 192 6.04 -15.63 16.26
C PRO A 192 5.01 -14.83 17.07
N ASP A 193 5.48 -13.87 17.85
CA ASP A 193 4.61 -12.90 18.53
C ASP A 193 3.98 -11.91 17.55
N PHE A 194 4.70 -11.58 16.48
CA PHE A 194 4.23 -10.70 15.41
C PHE A 194 4.47 -11.31 14.04
N LEU A 195 3.41 -11.45 13.24
CA LEU A 195 3.48 -11.91 11.85
C LEU A 195 3.02 -10.79 10.91
N TYR A 196 3.71 -10.57 9.80
CA TYR A 196 3.12 -9.75 8.73
C TYR A 196 3.45 -10.28 7.34
N ALA A 197 2.45 -10.21 6.46
CA ALA A 197 2.52 -10.74 5.12
C ALA A 197 1.47 -10.08 4.21
N HIS A 198 1.66 -10.24 2.90
CA HIS A 198 0.65 -9.89 1.90
C HIS A 198 -0.63 -10.71 2.13
N ARG A 199 -1.81 -10.12 1.86
CA ARG A 199 -3.11 -10.81 2.00
C ARG A 199 -3.13 -12.14 1.26
N THR A 200 -2.63 -12.17 0.02
CA THR A 200 -2.59 -13.39 -0.80
C THR A 200 -1.83 -14.52 -0.10
N LYS A 201 -0.68 -14.21 0.52
CA LYS A 201 0.13 -15.21 1.23
C LYS A 201 -0.53 -15.69 2.52
N LEU A 202 -1.19 -14.80 3.26
CA LEU A 202 -2.00 -15.19 4.41
C LEU A 202 -3.17 -16.09 4.00
N MET A 203 -3.85 -15.78 2.89
CA MET A 203 -4.93 -16.62 2.37
C MET A 203 -4.44 -18.02 1.98
N GLN A 204 -3.34 -18.14 1.25
CA GLN A 204 -2.73 -19.43 0.89
C GLN A 204 -2.40 -20.26 2.16
N THR A 205 -1.85 -19.61 3.18
CA THR A 205 -1.51 -20.24 4.46
C THR A 205 -2.74 -20.75 5.20
N VAL A 206 -3.78 -19.91 5.33
CA VAL A 206 -5.01 -20.26 6.04
C VAL A 206 -5.81 -21.32 5.28
N GLU A 207 -5.82 -21.28 3.95
CA GLU A 207 -6.50 -22.28 3.13
C GLU A 207 -5.81 -23.66 3.22
N TYR A 208 -4.48 -23.69 3.25
CA TYR A 208 -3.73 -24.91 3.54
C TYR A 208 -4.12 -25.47 4.92
N ALA A 209 -4.05 -24.63 5.95
CA ALA A 209 -4.36 -25.03 7.32
C ALA A 209 -5.78 -25.58 7.46
N ARG A 210 -6.73 -24.97 6.74
CA ARG A 210 -8.11 -25.46 6.67
C ARG A 210 -8.20 -26.84 5.99
N ARG A 211 -7.63 -26.99 4.80
CA ARG A 211 -7.73 -28.24 4.02
C ARG A 211 -7.11 -29.43 4.74
N GLN A 212 -5.97 -29.19 5.39
CA GLN A 212 -5.22 -30.22 6.11
C GLN A 212 -5.62 -30.34 7.59
N ASN A 213 -6.63 -29.58 8.03
CA ASN A 213 -7.06 -29.51 9.43
C ASN A 213 -5.90 -29.23 10.42
N VAL A 214 -4.95 -28.39 9.99
CA VAL A 214 -3.79 -27.96 10.79
C VAL A 214 -4.20 -26.78 11.65
N LYS A 215 -3.94 -26.88 12.97
CA LYS A 215 -4.07 -25.75 13.88
C LYS A 215 -2.84 -24.85 13.77
N LEU A 216 -3.05 -23.58 13.47
CA LEU A 216 -1.98 -22.59 13.44
C LEU A 216 -1.76 -21.97 14.83
N HIS A 217 -0.52 -21.63 15.14
CA HIS A 217 -0.19 -20.74 16.24
C HIS A 217 -0.82 -19.36 15.98
N HIS A 218 -1.41 -18.77 17.03
CA HIS A 218 -1.97 -17.42 16.97
C HIS A 218 -0.95 -16.41 17.46
N PRO A 219 -0.38 -15.58 16.56
CA PRO A 219 0.50 -14.49 16.98
C PRO A 219 -0.25 -13.50 17.88
N ARG A 220 0.47 -12.79 18.75
CA ARG A 220 -0.10 -11.73 19.59
C ARG A 220 -0.67 -10.59 18.75
N ALA A 221 -0.08 -10.32 17.59
CA ALA A 221 -0.66 -9.47 16.56
C ALA A 221 -0.21 -9.94 15.18
N TYR A 222 -0.98 -9.63 14.16
CA TYR A 222 -0.51 -9.81 12.79
C TYR A 222 -1.07 -8.77 11.84
N ALA A 223 -0.29 -8.45 10.81
CA ALA A 223 -0.66 -7.48 9.80
C ALA A 223 -0.82 -8.11 8.42
N SER A 224 -1.93 -7.78 7.77
CA SER A 224 -2.04 -7.93 6.31
C SER A 224 -1.63 -6.62 5.66
N ILE A 225 -0.75 -6.68 4.65
CA ILE A 225 -0.20 -5.49 3.99
C ILE A 225 -0.34 -5.55 2.47
N SER A 226 -0.24 -4.37 1.86
CA SER A 226 -0.11 -4.16 0.40
C SER A 226 -1.28 -4.60 -0.48
N GLU A 227 -2.37 -5.11 0.11
CA GLU A 227 -3.58 -5.52 -0.60
C GLU A 227 -4.83 -5.17 0.23
N THR A 228 -5.93 -4.86 -0.44
CA THR A 228 -7.22 -4.58 0.20
C THR A 228 -7.80 -5.85 0.82
N LEU A 229 -8.26 -5.75 2.07
CA LEU A 229 -8.95 -6.83 2.77
C LEU A 229 -10.44 -6.83 2.44
N THR A 230 -11.00 -8.02 2.23
CA THR A 230 -12.45 -8.27 2.08
C THR A 230 -13.00 -8.93 3.34
N GLU A 231 -14.27 -8.68 3.70
CA GLU A 231 -14.90 -9.28 4.90
C GLU A 231 -14.75 -10.81 4.97
N PRO A 232 -14.86 -11.58 3.87
CA PRO A 232 -14.53 -13.01 3.88
C PRO A 232 -13.09 -13.31 4.31
N SER A 233 -12.09 -12.60 3.77
CA SER A 233 -10.68 -12.79 4.13
C SER A 233 -10.42 -12.45 5.60
N ILE A 234 -11.06 -11.39 6.12
CA ILE A 234 -10.95 -10.95 7.51
C ILE A 234 -11.48 -12.02 8.46
N ARG A 235 -12.65 -12.59 8.18
CA ARG A 235 -13.24 -13.67 8.99
C ARG A 235 -12.33 -14.90 9.02
N LEU A 236 -11.78 -15.28 7.86
CA LEU A 236 -10.86 -16.41 7.78
C LEU A 236 -9.56 -16.17 8.55
N PHE A 237 -8.96 -15.01 8.38
CA PHE A 237 -7.75 -14.65 9.13
C PHE A 237 -8.00 -14.68 10.63
N ARG A 238 -9.10 -14.07 11.10
CA ARG A 238 -9.45 -14.06 12.52
C ARG A 238 -9.63 -15.47 13.09
N LYS A 239 -10.31 -16.33 12.34
CA LYS A 239 -10.55 -17.72 12.74
C LYS A 239 -9.25 -18.54 12.89
N TYR A 240 -8.27 -18.35 12.02
CA TYR A 240 -7.08 -19.20 11.95
C TYR A 240 -5.82 -18.60 12.57
N LEU A 241 -5.71 -17.27 12.64
CA LEU A 241 -4.52 -16.56 13.15
C LEU A 241 -4.84 -15.70 14.38
N GLY A 242 -6.12 -15.61 14.78
CA GLY A 242 -6.58 -14.88 15.96
C GLY A 242 -7.17 -13.50 15.65
N GLU A 243 -7.79 -12.89 16.65
CA GLU A 243 -8.58 -11.66 16.48
C GLU A 243 -7.76 -10.38 16.28
N ARG A 244 -6.47 -10.40 16.61
CA ARG A 244 -5.58 -9.21 16.64
C ARG A 244 -4.98 -8.87 15.27
N LEU A 245 -5.81 -8.93 14.23
CA LEU A 245 -5.50 -8.45 12.88
C LEU A 245 -5.46 -6.93 12.85
N PHE A 246 -4.44 -6.36 12.20
CA PHE A 246 -4.48 -4.99 11.71
C PHE A 246 -3.99 -4.91 10.25
N THR A 247 -4.13 -3.75 9.63
CA THR A 247 -3.58 -3.49 8.30
C THR A 247 -2.82 -2.17 8.30
N SER A 248 -1.94 -2.01 7.33
CA SER A 248 -1.21 -0.78 7.06
C SER A 248 -1.21 -0.49 5.57
N PHE A 249 -1.52 0.75 5.22
CA PHE A 249 -1.53 1.21 3.84
C PHE A 249 -0.27 2.03 3.54
N GLY A 250 0.25 1.82 2.33
CA GLY A 250 1.47 2.44 1.85
C GLY A 250 1.90 1.85 0.51
N SER A 251 3.01 2.34 0.01
CA SER A 251 3.70 1.79 -1.16
C SER A 251 5.20 1.75 -0.95
N MET A 252 5.94 1.24 -1.93
CA MET A 252 7.40 1.32 -1.89
C MET A 252 7.86 2.78 -1.96
N GLU A 253 7.19 3.59 -2.79
CA GLU A 253 7.48 5.01 -3.03
C GLU A 253 7.26 5.86 -1.77
N THR A 254 6.25 5.51 -0.98
CA THR A 254 5.78 6.32 0.15
C THR A 254 6.18 5.75 1.51
N GLY A 255 6.36 4.43 1.63
CA GLY A 255 6.42 3.75 2.93
C GLY A 255 5.04 3.58 3.54
N ALA A 256 4.99 3.15 4.81
CA ALA A 256 3.73 2.96 5.53
C ALA A 256 3.15 4.32 5.97
N CYS A 257 2.06 4.76 5.34
CA CYS A 257 1.45 6.07 5.58
C CYS A 257 0.33 6.01 6.62
N THR A 258 -0.34 4.86 6.73
CA THR A 258 -1.44 4.67 7.68
C THR A 258 -1.42 3.27 8.29
N PHE A 259 -2.13 3.11 9.39
CA PHE A 259 -2.35 1.80 10.02
C PHE A 259 -3.67 1.76 10.77
N THR A 260 -4.20 0.57 10.98
CA THR A 260 -5.35 0.35 11.85
C THR A 260 -4.89 -0.22 13.19
N ARG A 261 -5.76 -0.20 14.20
CA ARG A 261 -5.47 -0.82 15.50
C ARG A 261 -5.76 -2.32 15.46
N ALA A 262 -4.97 -3.12 16.16
CA ALA A 262 -5.17 -4.56 16.27
C ALA A 262 -6.59 -4.87 16.76
N GLY A 263 -7.32 -5.66 15.97
CA GLY A 263 -8.73 -5.99 16.20
C GLY A 263 -9.73 -5.08 15.48
N ASN A 264 -9.34 -3.89 15.02
CA ASN A 264 -10.18 -2.97 14.27
C ASN A 264 -9.49 -2.51 12.97
N ILE A 265 -10.06 -2.91 11.84
CA ILE A 265 -9.49 -2.72 10.50
C ILE A 265 -10.19 -1.64 9.67
N ARG A 266 -11.16 -0.91 10.25
CA ARG A 266 -11.99 0.05 9.49
C ARG A 266 -11.41 1.46 9.51
N LYS A 267 -10.90 1.89 10.67
CA LYS A 267 -10.35 3.24 10.87
C LYS A 267 -8.82 3.22 10.71
N HIS A 268 -8.32 3.85 9.65
CA HIS A 268 -6.89 4.04 9.45
C HIS A 268 -6.41 5.34 10.11
N ILE A 269 -5.51 5.20 11.08
CA ILE A 269 -4.75 6.30 11.67
C ILE A 269 -3.68 6.70 10.67
N ILE A 270 -3.65 7.99 10.31
CA ILE A 270 -2.63 8.55 9.42
C ILE A 270 -1.40 8.90 10.25
N THR A 271 -0.22 8.56 9.74
CA THR A 271 1.07 8.94 10.31
C THR A 271 1.39 10.41 9.96
N ASN A 272 0.62 11.34 10.51
CA ASN A 272 0.64 12.76 10.14
C ASN A 272 2.00 13.44 10.38
N ASP A 273 2.88 12.88 11.20
CA ASP A 273 4.26 13.37 11.38
C ASP A 273 5.25 12.93 10.31
N THR A 274 4.88 11.99 9.45
CA THR A 274 5.74 11.44 8.39
C THR A 274 5.13 11.54 7.00
N HIS A 275 3.81 11.72 6.91
CA HIS A 275 3.09 11.83 5.64
C HIS A 275 2.02 12.92 5.70
N VAL A 276 1.70 13.46 4.54
CA VAL A 276 0.42 14.13 4.26
C VAL A 276 -0.36 13.27 3.28
N ILE A 277 -1.66 13.15 3.49
CA ILE A 277 -2.58 12.52 2.54
C ILE A 277 -3.68 13.54 2.24
N ASN A 278 -3.72 14.00 0.99
CA ASN A 278 -4.80 14.83 0.48
C ASN A 278 -5.71 13.95 -0.39
N ILE A 279 -7.02 14.03 -0.16
CA ILE A 279 -8.03 13.42 -1.03
C ILE A 279 -8.51 14.49 -2.00
N VAL A 280 -8.51 14.17 -3.29
CA VAL A 280 -8.89 15.10 -4.35
C VAL A 280 -9.95 14.54 -5.30
N ASP A 281 -10.79 15.44 -5.82
CA ASP A 281 -11.77 15.15 -6.87
C ASP A 281 -11.13 15.08 -8.28
N GLU A 282 -11.97 14.96 -9.31
CA GLU A 282 -11.53 14.94 -10.72
C GLU A 282 -10.89 16.24 -11.19
N LYS A 283 -11.15 17.36 -10.49
CA LYS A 283 -10.60 18.69 -10.77
C LYS A 283 -9.35 18.99 -9.91
N ASN A 284 -8.80 17.99 -9.22
CA ASN A 284 -7.69 18.13 -8.27
C ASN A 284 -7.99 19.08 -7.09
N GLN A 285 -9.26 19.29 -6.75
CA GLN A 285 -9.65 20.06 -5.57
C GLN A 285 -9.80 19.14 -4.36
N LEU A 286 -9.53 19.65 -3.16
CA LEU A 286 -9.71 18.88 -1.92
C LEU A 286 -11.16 18.38 -1.79
N ALA A 287 -11.31 17.10 -1.49
CA ALA A 287 -12.59 16.43 -1.34
C ALA A 287 -12.57 15.50 -0.11
N GLU A 288 -13.75 15.04 0.32
CA GLU A 288 -13.85 14.03 1.39
C GLU A 288 -13.71 12.60 0.85
N GLN A 289 -13.95 12.40 -0.44
CA GLN A 289 -13.84 11.14 -1.14
C GLN A 289 -13.22 11.38 -2.52
N GLY A 290 -12.28 10.52 -2.92
CA GLY A 290 -11.64 10.65 -4.22
C GLY A 290 -10.27 10.00 -4.26
N ARG A 291 -9.40 10.52 -5.13
CA ARG A 291 -8.06 10.03 -5.38
C ARG A 291 -7.09 10.52 -4.30
N MET A 292 -6.16 9.66 -3.88
CA MET A 292 -5.14 10.01 -2.90
C MET A 292 -3.90 10.63 -3.53
N LEU A 293 -3.53 11.81 -3.04
CA LEU A 293 -2.22 12.42 -3.23
C LEU A 293 -1.42 12.28 -1.92
N ILE A 294 -0.22 11.72 -2.01
CA ILE A 294 0.62 11.46 -0.84
C ILE A 294 1.92 12.28 -0.92
N THR A 295 2.25 12.96 0.18
CA THR A 295 3.54 13.62 0.35
C THR A 295 4.30 12.94 1.49
N ASN A 296 5.50 12.45 1.21
CA ASN A 296 6.39 11.86 2.21
C ASN A 296 7.30 12.96 2.80
N LEU A 297 7.34 13.07 4.12
CA LEU A 297 7.97 14.18 4.84
C LEU A 297 9.40 13.91 5.33
N PHE A 298 9.97 12.74 5.02
CA PHE A 298 11.31 12.38 5.46
C PHE A 298 12.25 11.99 4.32
N LEU A 299 11.75 11.87 3.08
CA LEU A 299 12.57 11.74 1.88
C LEU A 299 13.03 13.12 1.38
N HIS A 300 14.32 13.41 1.51
CA HIS A 300 14.95 14.69 1.16
C HIS A 300 15.94 14.58 -0.02
N GLU A 301 16.44 13.37 -0.30
CA GLU A 301 17.32 13.12 -1.46
C GLU A 301 16.52 12.98 -2.74
N PHE A 302 15.41 12.26 -2.66
CA PHE A 302 14.41 12.16 -3.72
C PHE A 302 13.01 12.45 -3.14
N PRO A 303 12.67 13.74 -2.86
CA PRO A 303 11.37 14.10 -2.31
C PRO A 303 10.20 13.55 -3.13
N ILE A 304 9.15 13.12 -2.43
CA ILE A 304 7.89 12.62 -3.01
C ILE A 304 6.78 13.56 -2.52
N ILE A 305 6.35 14.49 -3.38
CA ILE A 305 5.38 15.56 -3.07
C ILE A 305 4.19 15.43 -4.01
N ASN A 306 2.96 15.46 -3.46
CA ASN A 306 1.71 15.25 -4.19
C ASN A 306 1.75 14.05 -5.13
N TYR A 307 2.30 12.94 -4.66
CA TYR A 307 2.40 11.74 -5.46
C TYR A 307 1.03 11.12 -5.66
N ASP A 308 0.63 11.01 -6.93
CA ASP A 308 -0.54 10.24 -7.31
C ASP A 308 -0.23 8.75 -7.21
N ILE A 309 -0.73 8.14 -6.15
CA ILE A 309 -0.55 6.71 -5.89
C ILE A 309 -1.49 5.84 -6.74
N GLY A 310 -2.50 6.44 -7.37
CA GLY A 310 -3.53 5.77 -8.18
C GLY A 310 -4.58 5.02 -7.37
N ASP A 311 -4.61 5.18 -6.04
CA ASP A 311 -5.58 4.56 -5.13
C ASP A 311 -6.54 5.65 -4.60
N GLY A 312 -7.74 5.25 -4.18
CA GLY A 312 -8.76 6.15 -3.63
C GLY A 312 -9.06 5.91 -2.16
N ALA A 313 -9.59 6.91 -1.47
CA ALA A 313 -10.06 6.74 -0.10
C ALA A 313 -11.11 7.78 0.27
N GLU A 314 -11.73 7.58 1.42
CA GLU A 314 -12.49 8.60 2.13
C GLU A 314 -11.66 9.11 3.30
N ILE A 315 -11.69 10.43 3.51
CA ILE A 315 -11.06 11.07 4.66
C ILE A 315 -12.13 11.59 5.60
N THR A 316 -12.02 11.20 6.87
CA THR A 316 -12.95 11.63 7.93
C THR A 316 -12.19 12.38 9.00
N ARG A 317 -12.84 13.38 9.61
CA ARG A 317 -12.26 14.19 10.69
C ARG A 317 -12.99 13.95 12.00
N ARG A 318 -12.25 13.59 13.04
CA ARG A 318 -12.79 13.50 14.41
C ARG A 318 -11.90 14.30 15.36
N ASN A 319 -12.51 15.21 16.10
CA ASN A 319 -11.80 16.16 16.99
C ASN A 319 -10.67 16.91 16.25
N GLY A 320 -10.89 17.22 14.96
CA GLY A 320 -9.90 17.87 14.09
C GLY A 320 -8.67 17.03 13.74
N ILE A 321 -8.74 15.70 13.90
CA ILE A 321 -7.74 14.74 13.42
C ILE A 321 -8.32 13.95 12.26
N GLU A 322 -7.52 13.76 11.23
CA GLU A 322 -7.88 12.99 10.05
C GLU A 322 -7.60 11.51 10.18
N TYR A 323 -8.53 10.73 9.66
CA TYR A 323 -8.45 9.29 9.52
C TYR A 323 -8.88 8.92 8.11
N LEU A 324 -8.31 7.86 7.56
CA LEU A 324 -8.84 7.28 6.34
C LEU A 324 -9.85 6.17 6.66
N THR A 325 -10.88 6.11 5.84
CA THR A 325 -11.84 5.01 5.75
C THR A 325 -11.96 4.59 4.30
N ASN A 326 -12.50 3.39 4.06
CA ASN A 326 -12.84 2.91 2.72
C ASN A 326 -11.69 3.08 1.71
N ILE A 327 -10.47 2.64 2.06
CA ILE A 327 -9.32 2.66 1.15
C ILE A 327 -9.61 1.69 0.01
N ARG A 328 -9.70 2.23 -1.20
CA ARG A 328 -10.01 1.52 -2.43
C ARG A 328 -8.71 1.35 -3.20
N GLY A 329 -8.52 0.15 -3.76
CA GLY A 329 -7.35 -0.18 -4.59
C GLY A 329 -7.29 0.67 -5.85
N ARG A 330 -6.41 0.31 -6.79
CA ARG A 330 -6.14 1.15 -7.95
C ARG A 330 -7.41 1.56 -8.70
N MET A 331 -7.66 2.86 -8.76
CA MET A 331 -8.78 3.48 -9.47
C MET A 331 -8.51 3.63 -10.98
N ASN A 332 -7.42 3.06 -11.48
CA ASN A 332 -6.78 3.58 -12.68
C ASN A 332 -7.41 3.20 -14.03
N ASP A 333 -8.58 2.55 -14.05
CA ASP A 333 -9.27 2.32 -15.30
C ASP A 333 -10.77 2.55 -15.16
N TRP A 334 -11.34 3.12 -16.22
CA TRP A 334 -12.76 3.37 -16.37
C TRP A 334 -13.28 2.40 -17.41
N ILE A 335 -14.48 1.88 -17.20
CA ILE A 335 -15.30 1.39 -18.31
C ILE A 335 -15.80 2.61 -19.08
N VAL A 336 -15.62 2.61 -20.40
CA VAL A 336 -16.06 3.70 -21.27
C VAL A 336 -17.11 3.14 -22.21
N LEU A 337 -18.30 3.73 -22.24
CA LEU A 337 -19.34 3.39 -23.20
C LEU A 337 -19.13 4.14 -24.52
N GLU A 338 -19.79 3.67 -25.58
CA GLU A 338 -19.71 4.31 -26.91
C GLU A 338 -20.20 5.77 -26.89
N ASP A 339 -21.20 6.07 -26.08
CA ASP A 339 -21.74 7.43 -25.87
C ASP A 339 -20.85 8.33 -24.99
N GLY A 340 -19.67 7.84 -24.59
CA GLY A 340 -18.68 8.58 -23.82
C GLY A 340 -18.92 8.58 -22.30
N ARG A 341 -20.01 7.98 -21.80
CA ARG A 341 -20.20 7.77 -20.36
C ARG A 341 -19.09 6.89 -19.80
N LYS A 342 -18.65 7.20 -18.59
CA LYS A 342 -17.59 6.48 -17.90
C LYS A 342 -18.11 5.94 -16.58
N TYR A 343 -17.83 4.67 -16.33
CA TYR A 343 -18.09 4.02 -15.06
C TYR A 343 -16.77 3.60 -14.44
N ASP A 344 -16.57 3.93 -13.18
CA ASP A 344 -15.46 3.39 -12.41
C ASP A 344 -15.83 2.00 -11.86
N TYR A 345 -15.11 1.52 -10.85
CA TYR A 345 -15.30 0.20 -10.28
C TYR A 345 -16.57 0.08 -9.40
N HIS A 346 -17.24 1.18 -9.03
CA HIS A 346 -18.33 1.15 -8.05
C HIS A 346 -19.53 0.29 -8.47
N PRO A 347 -20.04 0.35 -9.71
CA PRO A 347 -21.18 -0.49 -10.12
C PRO A 347 -20.88 -1.98 -9.94
N PHE A 348 -19.66 -2.39 -10.27
CA PHE A 348 -19.20 -3.78 -10.15
C PHE A 348 -18.96 -4.20 -8.70
N TYR A 349 -18.42 -3.29 -7.88
CA TYR A 349 -18.28 -3.52 -6.45
C TYR A 349 -19.64 -3.68 -5.78
N ALA A 350 -20.58 -2.75 -6.00
CA ALA A 350 -21.94 -2.82 -5.47
C ALA A 350 -22.69 -4.08 -5.96
N ALA A 351 -22.43 -4.52 -7.19
CA ALA A 351 -23.02 -5.75 -7.72
C ALA A 351 -22.53 -7.01 -6.98
N THR A 352 -21.29 -7.01 -6.46
CA THR A 352 -20.61 -8.20 -5.93
C THR A 352 -20.39 -8.19 -4.41
N GLU A 353 -20.32 -7.04 -3.74
CA GLU A 353 -19.90 -6.91 -2.33
C GLU A 353 -20.78 -7.65 -1.33
N HIS A 354 -22.06 -7.82 -1.67
CA HIS A 354 -23.06 -8.51 -0.82
C HIS A 354 -23.23 -9.99 -1.18
N ILE A 355 -22.49 -10.48 -2.17
CA ILE A 355 -22.51 -11.89 -2.57
C ILE A 355 -21.38 -12.59 -1.83
N GLU A 356 -21.73 -13.23 -0.71
CA GLU A 356 -20.77 -13.86 0.19
C GLU A 356 -20.00 -15.01 -0.47
N GLU A 357 -20.53 -15.57 -1.55
CA GLU A 357 -19.93 -16.60 -2.41
C GLU A 357 -18.79 -16.07 -3.28
N ILE A 358 -18.56 -14.75 -3.36
CA ILE A 358 -17.53 -14.14 -4.21
C ILE A 358 -16.41 -13.58 -3.33
N LEU A 359 -15.19 -14.09 -3.51
CA LEU A 359 -14.00 -13.64 -2.77
C LEU A 359 -13.29 -12.45 -3.42
N SER A 360 -13.29 -12.41 -4.74
CA SER A 360 -12.57 -11.41 -5.53
C SER A 360 -13.16 -11.34 -6.92
N PHE A 361 -13.07 -10.15 -7.52
CA PHE A 361 -13.42 -9.95 -8.93
C PHE A 361 -12.40 -9.05 -9.63
N ARG A 362 -12.38 -9.11 -10.96
CA ARG A 362 -11.72 -8.15 -11.86
C ARG A 362 -12.61 -7.94 -13.06
N VAL A 363 -12.69 -6.70 -13.51
CA VAL A 363 -13.46 -6.25 -14.66
C VAL A 363 -12.49 -5.92 -15.78
N ILE A 364 -12.73 -6.46 -16.97
CA ILE A 364 -11.90 -6.19 -18.14
C ILE A 364 -12.81 -5.72 -19.26
N GLN A 365 -12.55 -4.51 -19.77
CA GLN A 365 -13.25 -4.02 -20.96
C GLN A 365 -12.41 -4.33 -22.20
N ASN A 366 -13.00 -5.09 -23.11
CA ASN A 366 -12.38 -5.41 -24.40
C ASN A 366 -12.73 -4.37 -25.47
N ASN A 367 -14.01 -3.97 -25.52
CA ASN A 367 -14.55 -2.97 -26.43
C ASN A 367 -15.74 -2.22 -25.76
N TYR A 368 -16.41 -1.32 -26.48
CA TYR A 368 -17.50 -0.51 -25.94
C TYR A 368 -18.73 -1.30 -25.47
N HIS A 369 -18.90 -2.54 -25.92
CA HIS A 369 -20.08 -3.36 -25.65
C HIS A 369 -19.77 -4.69 -24.94
N GLU A 370 -18.52 -4.94 -24.57
CA GLU A 370 -18.11 -6.20 -23.94
C GLU A 370 -17.28 -5.98 -22.67
N ILE A 371 -17.74 -6.61 -21.59
CA ILE A 371 -17.07 -6.65 -20.30
C ILE A 371 -16.86 -8.10 -19.87
N GLU A 372 -15.61 -8.48 -19.60
CA GLU A 372 -15.29 -9.72 -18.91
C GLU A 372 -15.25 -9.48 -17.40
N LEU A 373 -16.02 -10.25 -16.63
CA LEU A 373 -15.92 -10.33 -15.17
C LEU A 373 -15.19 -11.61 -14.79
N GLU A 374 -13.94 -11.47 -14.38
CA GLU A 374 -13.20 -12.54 -13.73
C GLU A 374 -13.67 -12.65 -12.27
N LEU A 375 -14.17 -13.82 -11.85
CA LEU A 375 -14.71 -14.06 -10.51
C LEU A 375 -13.98 -15.20 -9.81
N VAL A 376 -13.71 -15.04 -8.51
CA VAL A 376 -13.21 -16.12 -7.64
C VAL A 376 -14.29 -16.47 -6.62
N ALA A 377 -14.77 -17.71 -6.69
CA ALA A 377 -15.74 -18.24 -5.73
C ALA A 377 -15.08 -18.50 -4.37
N ASP A 378 -15.85 -18.33 -3.29
CA ASP A 378 -15.51 -18.84 -1.97
C ASP A 378 -15.50 -20.38 -2.00
N PRO A 379 -14.33 -21.03 -1.84
CA PRO A 379 -14.23 -22.49 -1.88
C PRO A 379 -14.95 -23.16 -0.70
N LEU A 380 -15.43 -22.38 0.29
CA LEU A 380 -16.18 -22.86 1.44
C LEU A 380 -17.68 -23.00 1.19
N ARG A 381 -18.18 -22.43 0.10
CA ARG A 381 -19.61 -22.37 -0.18
C ARG A 381 -19.96 -23.20 -1.41
N LYS A 382 -21.18 -23.76 -1.39
CA LYS A 382 -21.74 -24.36 -2.60
C LYS A 382 -22.16 -23.21 -3.51
N VAL A 383 -21.42 -23.02 -4.59
CA VAL A 383 -21.65 -21.91 -5.53
C VAL A 383 -22.46 -22.41 -6.73
N ASN A 384 -23.64 -21.83 -6.93
CA ASN A 384 -24.37 -21.93 -8.20
C ASN A 384 -23.96 -20.75 -9.08
N LYS A 385 -23.03 -20.99 -10.00
CA LYS A 385 -22.43 -19.95 -10.85
C LYS A 385 -23.48 -19.22 -11.68
N GLU A 386 -24.36 -19.94 -12.37
CA GLU A 386 -25.41 -19.35 -13.22
C GLU A 386 -26.34 -18.42 -12.44
N SER A 387 -26.72 -18.83 -11.22
CA SER A 387 -27.57 -17.99 -10.36
C SER A 387 -26.88 -16.69 -9.96
N LEU A 388 -25.58 -16.76 -9.62
CA LEU A 388 -24.81 -15.57 -9.25
C LEU A 388 -24.56 -14.66 -10.44
N GLU A 389 -24.22 -15.21 -11.59
CA GLU A 389 -24.06 -14.44 -12.84
C GLU A 389 -25.35 -13.67 -13.17
N LYS A 390 -26.52 -14.32 -13.05
CA LYS A 390 -27.81 -13.65 -13.25
C LYS A 390 -28.07 -12.55 -12.22
N GLU A 391 -27.72 -12.77 -10.95
CA GLU A 391 -27.87 -11.77 -9.90
C GLU A 391 -26.97 -10.55 -10.15
N ILE A 392 -25.70 -10.78 -10.51
CA ILE A 392 -24.73 -9.73 -10.82
C ILE A 392 -25.17 -8.94 -12.04
N THR A 393 -25.53 -9.61 -13.15
CA THR A 393 -26.04 -8.95 -14.36
C THR A 393 -27.25 -8.08 -14.03
N GLY A 394 -28.23 -8.61 -13.28
CA GLY A 394 -29.42 -7.84 -12.92
C GLY A 394 -29.15 -6.65 -11.99
N LYS A 395 -28.05 -6.65 -11.22
CA LYS A 395 -27.59 -5.47 -10.47
C LYS A 395 -26.86 -4.47 -11.36
N LEU A 396 -26.01 -4.95 -12.28
CA LEU A 396 -25.26 -4.12 -13.22
C LEU A 396 -26.17 -3.38 -14.20
N GLU A 397 -27.17 -4.05 -14.78
CA GLU A 397 -28.13 -3.46 -15.73
C GLU A 397 -28.97 -2.32 -15.11
N LYS A 398 -29.09 -2.27 -13.78
CA LYS A 398 -29.77 -1.17 -13.08
C LYS A 398 -28.92 0.10 -12.99
N VAL A 399 -27.61 -0.02 -13.15
CA VAL A 399 -26.64 1.06 -12.97
C VAL A 399 -26.00 1.47 -14.30
N ILE A 400 -25.58 0.48 -15.09
CA ILE A 400 -25.00 0.66 -16.42
C ILE A 400 -26.13 0.55 -17.43
N THR A 401 -26.69 1.68 -17.84
CA THR A 401 -27.85 1.72 -18.76
C THR A 401 -27.42 1.65 -20.22
N ASP A 402 -26.68 0.61 -20.57
CA ASP A 402 -26.43 0.20 -21.96
C ASP A 402 -26.92 -1.23 -22.12
N TYR A 403 -28.09 -1.36 -22.76
CA TYR A 403 -28.76 -2.65 -22.97
C TYR A 403 -28.06 -3.52 -24.02
N HIS A 404 -27.06 -3.00 -24.72
CA HIS A 404 -26.22 -3.76 -25.65
C HIS A 404 -24.95 -4.29 -24.97
N MET A 405 -24.69 -3.93 -23.71
CA MET A 405 -23.53 -4.41 -22.96
C MET A 405 -23.63 -5.91 -22.68
N VAL A 406 -22.64 -6.66 -23.16
CA VAL A 406 -22.51 -8.10 -22.93
C VAL A 406 -21.52 -8.36 -21.81
N TYR A 407 -21.96 -9.10 -20.80
CA TYR A 407 -21.14 -9.51 -19.66
C TYR A 407 -20.70 -10.98 -19.83
N HIS A 408 -19.39 -11.20 -19.89
CA HIS A 408 -18.78 -12.53 -19.94
C HIS A 408 -18.19 -12.90 -18.58
N TYR A 409 -18.65 -14.00 -18.00
CA TYR A 409 -18.18 -14.44 -16.68
C TYR A 409 -17.08 -15.49 -16.79
N ILE A 410 -15.93 -15.21 -16.16
CA ILE A 410 -14.76 -16.09 -16.17
C ILE A 410 -14.44 -16.50 -14.73
N TRP A 411 -14.76 -17.74 -14.37
CA TRP A 411 -14.48 -18.26 -13.04
C TRP A 411 -13.02 -18.74 -12.91
N LYS A 412 -12.28 -18.12 -12.00
CA LYS A 412 -10.87 -18.42 -11.74
C LYS A 412 -10.67 -19.06 -10.37
N ARG A 413 -9.57 -19.80 -10.22
CA ARG A 413 -9.10 -20.31 -8.92
C ARG A 413 -8.53 -19.17 -8.07
N GLU A 414 -7.83 -18.26 -8.71
CA GLU A 414 -7.32 -17.02 -8.14
C GLU A 414 -7.22 -15.97 -9.26
N ILE A 415 -7.31 -14.69 -8.91
CA ILE A 415 -7.00 -13.61 -9.84
C ILE A 415 -5.59 -13.15 -9.53
N GLU A 416 -4.69 -13.37 -10.49
CA GLU A 416 -3.31 -12.94 -10.37
C GLU A 416 -3.26 -11.42 -10.17
N ALA A 417 -2.61 -10.98 -9.10
CA ALA A 417 -2.28 -9.58 -8.93
C ALA A 417 -1.49 -9.09 -10.15
N ASP A 418 -1.63 -7.82 -10.51
CA ASP A 418 -0.79 -7.28 -11.58
C ASP A 418 0.67 -7.38 -11.15
N LYS A 419 1.61 -7.30 -12.11
CA LYS A 419 3.06 -7.44 -11.82
C LYS A 419 3.55 -6.56 -10.66
N THR A 420 2.83 -5.48 -10.35
CA THR A 420 3.07 -4.60 -9.19
C THR A 420 2.63 -5.14 -7.82
N GLY A 421 2.08 -6.35 -7.72
CA GLY A 421 1.58 -6.98 -6.49
C GLY A 421 0.22 -6.47 -6.00
N LYS A 422 -0.34 -5.42 -6.62
CA LYS A 422 -1.70 -4.92 -6.36
C LYS A 422 -2.66 -5.46 -7.43
N LEU A 423 -3.89 -5.75 -7.02
CA LEU A 423 -4.98 -6.10 -7.92
C LEU A 423 -5.62 -4.81 -8.48
N ARG A 424 -5.59 -4.62 -9.80
CA ARG A 424 -6.48 -3.65 -10.48
C ARG A 424 -7.87 -4.25 -10.60
N PHE A 425 -8.87 -3.49 -10.16
CA PHE A 425 -10.28 -3.89 -10.28
C PHE A 425 -10.80 -3.74 -11.70
N ILE A 426 -10.34 -2.73 -12.45
CA ILE A 426 -10.68 -2.53 -13.86
C ILE A 426 -9.41 -2.62 -14.68
N ILE A 427 -9.49 -3.26 -15.86
CA ILE A 427 -8.52 -3.19 -16.93
C ILE A 427 -9.26 -2.76 -18.19
N ASN A 428 -8.92 -1.60 -18.75
CA ASN A 428 -9.49 -1.17 -20.03
C ASN A 428 -8.50 -1.44 -21.17
N ARG A 429 -8.74 -2.50 -21.95
CA ARG A 429 -7.85 -2.89 -23.06
C ARG A 429 -7.99 -1.98 -24.29
N MET A 430 -9.08 -1.21 -24.40
CA MET A 430 -9.23 -0.22 -25.49
C MET A 430 -8.19 0.90 -25.40
N LYS A 431 -7.63 1.16 -24.21
CA LYS A 431 -6.56 2.16 -24.02
C LYS A 431 -5.17 1.63 -24.37
N GLU A 432 -4.94 0.33 -24.24
CA GLU A 432 -3.63 -0.30 -24.51
C GLU A 432 -3.37 -0.49 -26.02
N GLY A 433 -4.37 -0.26 -26.89
CA GLY A 433 -4.25 -0.38 -28.35
C GLY A 433 -3.91 0.91 -29.11
N ASN A 434 -3.82 2.06 -28.43
CA ASN A 434 -3.60 3.38 -29.05
C ASN A 434 -2.32 4.10 -28.56
N SER A 435 -1.31 3.35 -28.12
CA SER A 435 0.00 3.88 -27.69
C SER A 435 1.16 3.30 -28.47
#